data_AF-A0A8X6GYA4-F1
#
_entry.id   AF-A0A8X6GYA4-F1
#
_cell.length_a   1.000
_cell.length_b   1.000
_cell.length_c   1.000
_cell.angle_alpha   90.00
_cell.angle_beta   90.00
_cell.angle_gamma   90.00
#
_symmetry.space_group_name_H-M   'P 1'
#
loop_
_entity.id
_entity.type
_entity.pdbx_description
1 polymer ?
#
loop_
_entity_poly.entity_id
_entity_poly.type
_entity_poly.pdbx_seq_one_letter_code
_entity_poly.pdbx_strand_id
1 'polypeptide(L)'
;MGISIHAPTEPTRFDAHGVNNTLDIALAKGLHTIAATSISELTSDHNPVNFDISLNNYNSPSISTCSFPNWTKFQTVLTESIPGNPVIANEDDIENSIINLITKIQEAIHTTSTYKAIHHPVSVIPSQLREKK
;
A
#
# COMPACT_ATOMS: atom_id res chain seq x y z
N MET A 1 -2.26 21.70 13.69
CA MET A 1 -1.42 21.33 12.52
C MET A 1 -2.33 21.07 11.33
N GLY A 2 -2.14 21.81 10.23
CA GLY A 2 -2.93 21.65 9.00
C GLY A 2 -2.48 20.45 8.15
N ILE A 3 -3.30 20.11 7.16
CA ILE A 3 -2.93 19.18 6.08
C ILE A 3 -2.20 19.99 5.00
N SER A 4 -1.09 19.46 4.49
CA SER A 4 -0.32 19.99 3.37
C SER A 4 -0.46 19.08 2.16
N ILE A 5 -0.49 19.66 0.96
CA ILE A 5 -0.52 18.96 -0.32
C ILE A 5 0.88 19.06 -0.95
N HIS A 6 1.41 17.93 -1.41
CA HIS A 6 2.72 17.85 -2.08
C HIS A 6 2.53 17.19 -3.45
N ALA A 7 3.02 17.85 -4.49
CA ALA A 7 2.88 17.40 -5.86
C ALA A 7 4.20 17.68 -6.61
N PRO A 8 4.59 16.83 -7.56
CA PRO A 8 5.74 17.13 -8.41
C PRO A 8 5.45 18.34 -9.30
N THR A 9 6.52 19.06 -9.66
CA THR A 9 6.41 20.23 -10.56
C THR A 9 6.16 19.81 -12.01
N GLU A 10 6.60 18.61 -12.37
CA GLU A 10 6.36 18.01 -13.68
C GLU A 10 5.01 17.28 -13.71
N PRO A 11 4.33 17.23 -14.88
CA PRO A 11 3.13 16.45 -15.05
C PRO A 11 3.38 14.96 -14.78
N THR A 12 2.39 14.31 -14.18
CA THR A 12 2.44 12.89 -13.84
C THR A 12 1.60 12.04 -14.76
N ARG A 13 0.69 12.64 -15.54
CA ARG A 13 -0.13 11.97 -16.55
C ARG A 13 0.04 12.66 -17.91
N PHE A 14 0.23 11.86 -18.95
CA PHE A 14 0.38 12.30 -20.34
C PHE A 14 -0.65 11.55 -21.18
N ASP A 15 -1.63 12.27 -21.72
CA ASP A 15 -2.59 11.65 -22.63
C ASP A 15 -2.21 11.79 -24.10
N ALA A 16 -2.87 11.01 -24.95
CA ALA A 16 -2.65 11.00 -26.40
C ALA A 16 -2.99 12.33 -27.10
N HIS A 17 -3.68 13.25 -26.40
CA HIS A 17 -4.03 14.57 -26.92
C HIS A 17 -3.03 15.65 -26.51
N GLY A 18 -1.94 15.27 -25.81
CA GLY A 18 -0.91 16.18 -25.35
C GLY A 18 -1.34 17.02 -24.14
N VAL A 19 -2.40 16.61 -23.44
CA VAL A 19 -2.81 17.25 -22.19
C VAL A 19 -2.02 16.59 -21.06
N ASN A 20 -1.17 17.38 -20.43
CA ASN A 20 -0.30 16.93 -19.37
C ASN A 20 -0.84 17.44 -18.03
N ASN A 21 -1.15 16.52 -17.12
CA ASN A 21 -1.76 16.83 -15.82
C ASN A 21 -0.94 16.27 -14.66
N THR A 22 -1.01 16.92 -13.50
CA THR A 22 -0.48 16.38 -12.24
C THR A 22 -1.65 15.82 -11.43
N LEU A 23 -1.78 14.49 -11.41
CA LEU A 23 -2.85 13.80 -10.67
C LEU A 23 -2.31 13.04 -9.45
N ASP A 24 -1.02 12.72 -9.46
CA ASP A 24 -0.37 11.91 -8.44
C ASP A 24 0.23 12.83 -7.37
N ILE A 25 -0.47 12.95 -6.23
CA ILE A 25 -0.17 13.88 -5.15
C ILE A 25 -0.15 13.19 -3.78
N ALA A 26 0.61 13.73 -2.83
CA ALA A 26 0.62 13.29 -1.45
C ALA A 26 -0.07 14.30 -0.53
N LEU A 27 -0.97 13.81 0.32
CA LEU A 27 -1.55 14.57 1.43
C LEU A 27 -0.81 14.20 2.71
N ALA A 28 -0.28 15.20 3.41
CA ALA A 28 0.50 14.99 4.61
C ALA A 28 0.00 15.86 5.77
N LYS A 29 0.08 15.34 6.99
CA LYS A 29 -0.25 16.05 8.22
C LYS A 29 0.86 15.84 9.24
N GLY A 30 1.44 16.93 9.73
CA GLY A 30 2.52 16.86 10.73
C GLY A 30 3.88 16.40 10.18
N LEU A 31 4.06 16.36 8.85
CA LEU A 31 5.35 16.18 8.21
C LEU A 31 5.88 17.53 7.75
N HIS A 32 7.16 17.81 8.06
CA HIS A 32 7.75 19.12 7.84
C HIS A 32 8.20 19.34 6.39
N THR A 33 8.70 18.30 5.72
CA THR A 33 9.21 18.42 4.35
C THR A 33 8.96 17.13 3.58
N ILE A 34 8.27 17.26 2.44
CA ILE A 34 8.13 16.22 1.43
C ILE A 34 8.54 16.85 0.09
N ALA A 35 9.58 16.34 -0.55
CA ALA A 35 9.89 16.70 -1.93
C ALA A 35 9.25 15.68 -2.87
N ALA A 36 8.58 16.14 -3.92
CA ALA A 36 7.91 15.27 -4.89
C ALA A 36 8.59 15.41 -6.26
N THR A 37 8.98 14.29 -6.86
CA THR A 37 9.67 14.27 -8.15
C THR A 37 9.00 13.25 -9.07
N SER A 38 8.56 13.69 -10.24
CA SER A 38 8.07 12.78 -11.28
C SER A 38 9.27 12.08 -11.95
N ILE A 39 9.17 10.77 -12.12
CA ILE A 39 10.18 9.95 -12.81
C ILE A 39 9.63 9.63 -14.19
N SER A 40 10.36 10.00 -15.24
CA SER A 40 9.96 9.70 -16.61
C SER A 40 10.03 8.19 -16.86
N GLU A 41 8.88 7.55 -17.03
CA GLU A 41 8.77 6.14 -17.39
C GLU A 41 7.81 5.99 -18.58
N LEU A 42 8.22 5.30 -19.64
CA LEU A 42 7.49 5.27 -20.92
C LEU A 42 6.52 4.09 -21.07
N THR A 43 6.35 3.30 -20.01
CA THR A 43 5.56 2.05 -20.03
C THR A 43 4.08 2.27 -19.68
N SER A 44 3.73 3.46 -19.17
CA SER A 44 2.39 3.86 -18.76
C SER A 44 2.09 5.29 -19.25
N ASP A 45 0.81 5.66 -19.32
CA ASP A 45 0.38 7.05 -19.47
C ASP A 45 0.55 7.88 -18.19
N HIS A 46 1.00 7.26 -17.10
CA HIS A 46 1.43 7.91 -15.88
C HIS A 46 2.93 7.71 -15.61
N ASN A 47 3.60 8.79 -15.20
CA ASN A 47 4.93 8.77 -14.62
C ASN A 47 4.84 8.44 -13.12
N PRO A 48 5.67 7.51 -12.61
CA PRO A 48 5.81 7.32 -11.17
C PRO A 48 6.26 8.61 -10.47
N VAL A 49 5.82 8.80 -9.22
CA VAL A 49 6.24 9.94 -8.38
C VAL A 49 7.02 9.44 -7.17
N ASN A 50 8.24 9.95 -7.00
CA ASN A 50 9.02 9.77 -5.79
C ASN A 50 8.71 10.87 -4.77
N PHE A 51 8.43 10.49 -3.52
CA PHE A 51 8.21 11.41 -2.42
C PHE A 51 9.31 11.25 -1.36
N ASP A 52 10.24 12.20 -1.30
CA ASP A 52 11.32 12.22 -0.32
C ASP A 52 10.86 12.92 0.96
N ILE A 53 10.60 12.13 2.00
CA ILE A 53 10.07 12.61 3.27
C ILE A 53 11.21 12.78 4.27
N SER A 54 11.46 14.02 4.72
CA SER A 54 12.41 14.29 5.80
C SER A 54 11.74 14.18 7.15
N LEU A 55 11.99 13.07 7.84
CA LEU A 55 11.48 12.81 9.18
C LEU A 55 12.42 13.41 10.24
N ASN A 56 12.26 14.70 10.55
CA ASN A 56 12.95 15.29 11.69
C ASN A 56 12.32 14.74 12.99
N ASN A 57 13.08 13.95 13.76
CA ASN A 57 12.70 13.41 15.08
C ASN A 57 11.53 12.40 15.11
N TYR A 58 11.45 11.47 14.16
CA TYR A 58 10.58 10.31 14.34
C TYR A 58 11.30 9.25 15.20
N ASN A 59 10.83 9.05 16.44
CA ASN A 59 11.08 7.80 17.14
C ASN A 59 10.46 6.70 16.28
N SER A 60 11.29 5.83 15.70
CA SER A 60 10.87 4.75 14.82
C SER A 60 9.63 4.06 15.40
N PRO A 61 8.51 3.96 14.66
CA PRO A 61 7.39 3.19 15.15
C PRO A 61 7.88 1.76 15.38
N SER A 62 7.67 1.28 16.60
CA SER A 62 8.02 -0.07 17.03
C SER A 62 7.31 -1.09 16.14
N ILE A 63 8.10 -1.91 15.44
CA ILE A 63 7.70 -3.15 14.75
C ILE A 63 6.44 -2.99 13.90
N SER A 64 6.63 -2.73 12.60
CA SER A 64 5.57 -2.98 11.63
C SER A 64 5.51 -4.49 11.32
N THR A 65 4.34 -5.09 11.54
CA THR A 65 4.05 -6.44 11.04
C THR A 65 3.60 -6.32 9.59
N CYS A 66 4.36 -6.89 8.66
CA CYS A 66 3.95 -6.98 7.27
C CYS A 66 3.34 -8.36 7.00
N SER A 67 2.19 -8.39 6.34
CA SER A 67 1.52 -9.61 5.91
C SER A 67 1.93 -9.95 4.48
N PHE A 68 2.39 -11.17 4.27
CA PHE A 68 2.74 -11.71 2.97
C PHE A 68 1.80 -12.86 2.63
N PRO A 69 0.73 -12.61 1.85
CA PRO A 69 -0.20 -13.66 1.44
C PRO A 69 0.47 -14.65 0.48
N ASN A 70 0.31 -15.94 0.73
CA ASN A 70 0.67 -16.97 -0.24
C ASN A 70 -0.49 -17.15 -1.23
N TRP A 71 -0.44 -16.43 -2.36
CA TRP A 71 -1.51 -16.39 -3.35
C TRP A 71 -1.88 -17.77 -3.92
N THR A 72 -0.89 -18.65 -4.13
CA THR A 72 -1.15 -20.00 -4.62
C THR A 72 -1.96 -20.81 -3.61
N LYS A 73 -1.56 -20.82 -2.34
CA LYS A 73 -2.32 -21.51 -1.28
C LYS A 73 -3.68 -20.87 -1.05
N PHE A 74 -3.75 -19.54 -1.07
CA PHE A 74 -4.99 -18.79 -0.96
C PHE A 74 -6.00 -19.24 -2.02
N GLN A 75 -5.57 -19.31 -3.28
CA GLN A 75 -6.41 -19.75 -4.38
C GLN A 75 -6.89 -21.20 -4.18
N THR A 76 -6.00 -22.12 -3.80
CA THR A 76 -6.39 -23.51 -3.49
C THR A 76 -7.46 -23.57 -2.41
N VAL A 77 -7.24 -22.89 -1.27
CA VAL A 77 -8.19 -22.87 -0.16
C VAL A 77 -9.54 -22.29 -0.58
N LEU A 78 -9.57 -21.21 -1.36
CA LEU A 78 -10.82 -20.64 -1.85
C LEU A 78 -11.58 -21.60 -2.76
N THR A 79 -10.88 -22.23 -3.73
CA THR A 79 -11.52 -23.15 -4.67
C THR A 79 -12.10 -24.40 -4.01
N GLU A 80 -11.50 -24.85 -2.91
CA GLU A 80 -11.99 -26.00 -2.14
C GLU A 80 -13.13 -25.64 -1.17
N SER A 81 -13.20 -24.39 -0.72
CA SER A 81 -14.07 -23.98 0.40
C SER A 81 -15.32 -23.19 0.01
N ILE A 82 -15.36 -22.59 -1.18
CA ILE A 82 -16.52 -21.86 -1.69
C ILE A 82 -17.25 -22.73 -2.72
N PRO A 83 -18.52 -23.11 -2.49
CA PRO A 83 -19.32 -23.76 -3.51
C PRO A 83 -19.53 -22.79 -4.68
N GLY A 84 -19.17 -23.22 -5.90
CA GLY A 84 -19.18 -22.34 -7.07
C GLY A 84 -20.54 -21.74 -7.41
N ASN A 85 -21.64 -22.45 -7.13
CA ASN A 85 -22.99 -21.95 -7.33
C ASN A 85 -23.86 -22.23 -6.10
N PRO A 86 -24.15 -21.23 -5.25
CA PRO A 86 -25.05 -21.41 -4.11
C PRO A 86 -26.49 -21.62 -4.57
N VAL A 87 -27.23 -22.45 -3.85
CA VAL A 87 -28.67 -22.61 -4.07
C VAL A 87 -29.38 -21.45 -3.37
N ILE A 88 -30.11 -20.64 -4.13
CA ILE A 88 -30.81 -19.46 -3.62
C ILE A 88 -32.31 -19.68 -3.84
N ALA A 89 -33.08 -19.83 -2.76
CA ALA A 89 -34.52 -19.96 -2.80
C ALA A 89 -35.25 -18.72 -2.23
N ASN A 90 -34.59 -17.96 -1.37
CA ASN A 90 -35.13 -16.76 -0.73
C ASN A 90 -34.04 -15.71 -0.45
N GLU A 91 -34.45 -14.56 0.09
CA GLU A 91 -33.54 -13.45 0.41
C GLU A 91 -32.54 -13.80 1.51
N ASP A 92 -32.91 -14.62 2.50
CA ASP A 92 -31.99 -15.06 3.56
C ASP A 92 -30.86 -15.93 2.99
N ASP A 93 -31.14 -16.76 1.98
CA ASP A 93 -30.11 -17.55 1.30
C ASP A 93 -29.07 -16.67 0.59
N ILE A 94 -29.49 -15.51 0.08
CA ILE A 94 -28.58 -14.52 -0.52
C ILE A 94 -27.66 -13.96 0.56
N GLU A 95 -28.23 -13.47 1.66
CA GLU A 95 -27.46 -12.88 2.75
C GLU A 95 -26.49 -13.90 3.36
N ASN A 96 -26.96 -15.13 3.60
CA ASN A 96 -26.12 -16.21 4.09
C ASN A 96 -24.98 -16.57 3.12
N SER A 97 -25.24 -16.55 1.81
CA SER A 97 -24.21 -16.80 0.79
C SER A 97 -23.16 -15.69 0.75
N ILE A 98 -23.57 -14.43 0.91
CA ILE A 98 -22.66 -13.28 1.01
C ILE A 98 -21.79 -13.38 2.25
N ILE A 99 -22.40 -13.63 3.41
CA ILE A 99 -21.68 -13.80 4.69
C ILE A 99 -20.68 -14.94 4.55
N ASN A 100 -21.10 -16.11 4.04
CA ASN A 100 -20.21 -17.24 3.85
C ASN A 100 -19.04 -16.92 2.91
N LEU A 101 -19.29 -16.24 1.78
CA LEU A 101 -18.23 -15.83 0.86
C LEU A 101 -17.20 -14.92 1.54
N ILE A 102 -17.67 -13.90 2.27
CA ILE A 102 -16.80 -12.96 2.99
C ILE A 102 -15.98 -13.70 4.05
N THR A 103 -16.62 -14.54 4.86
CA THR A 103 -15.96 -15.34 5.89
C THR A 103 -14.89 -16.24 5.28
N LYS A 104 -15.19 -16.93 4.18
CA LYS A 104 -14.21 -17.82 3.52
C LYS A 104 -13.01 -17.07 2.94
N ILE A 105 -13.22 -15.89 2.37
CA ILE A 105 -12.12 -15.02 1.91
C ILE A 105 -11.24 -14.59 3.08
N GLN A 106 -11.85 -14.18 4.20
CA GLN A 106 -11.13 -13.76 5.40
C GLN A 106 -10.37 -14.91 6.06
N GLU A 107 -10.98 -16.10 6.15
CA GLU A 107 -10.32 -17.31 6.66
C GLU A 107 -9.14 -17.70 5.76
N ALA A 108 -9.34 -17.70 4.43
CA ALA A 108 -8.29 -18.04 3.48
C ALA A 108 -7.10 -17.07 3.55
N ILE A 109 -7.35 -15.76 3.62
CA ILE A 109 -6.24 -14.79 3.71
C ILE A 109 -5.50 -14.93 5.04
N HIS A 110 -6.22 -15.13 6.15
CA HIS A 110 -5.61 -15.27 7.47
C HIS A 110 -4.75 -16.53 7.59
N THR A 111 -5.22 -17.66 7.05
CA THR A 111 -4.54 -18.95 7.14
C THR A 111 -3.38 -19.10 6.16
N THR A 112 -3.42 -18.42 5.02
CA THR A 112 -2.40 -18.56 3.97
C THR A 112 -1.35 -17.44 4.00
N SER A 113 -1.58 -16.38 4.78
CA SER A 113 -0.62 -15.30 4.96
C SER A 113 0.43 -15.63 6.02
N THR A 114 1.64 -15.14 5.78
CA THR A 114 2.72 -15.13 6.77
C THR A 114 2.96 -13.72 7.27
N TYR A 115 3.06 -13.56 8.58
CA TYR A 115 3.36 -12.27 9.19
C TYR A 115 4.83 -12.24 9.57
N LYS A 116 5.56 -11.22 9.09
CA LYS A 116 6.92 -10.97 9.51
C LYS A 116 7.00 -9.65 10.25
N ALA A 117 7.55 -9.70 11.45
CA ALA A 117 7.99 -8.51 12.14
C ALA A 117 9.18 -7.93 11.36
N ILE A 118 9.02 -6.72 10.83
CA ILE A 118 10.12 -6.00 10.24
C ILE A 118 10.84 -5.29 11.39
N HIS A 119 11.94 -5.90 11.85
CA HIS A 119 12.88 -5.22 12.71
C HIS A 119 13.70 -4.27 11.82
N HIS A 120 13.38 -2.98 11.86
CA HIS A 120 14.35 -1.99 11.40
C HIS A 120 15.54 -2.06 12.38
N PRO A 121 16.76 -2.42 11.93
CA PRO A 121 17.92 -2.20 12.78
C PRO A 121 17.92 -0.71 13.10
N VAL A 122 17.96 -0.36 14.40
CA VAL A 122 18.20 1.01 14.82
C VAL A 122 19.45 1.45 14.06
N SER A 123 19.29 2.44 13.17
CA SER A 123 20.40 2.99 12.41
C SER A 123 21.43 3.53 13.40
N VAL A 124 22.43 2.71 13.71
CA VAL A 124 23.62 3.19 14.40
C VAL A 124 24.35 4.00 13.36
N ILE A 125 24.28 5.33 13.46
CA ILE A 125 25.10 6.22 12.63
C ILE A 125 26.55 5.71 12.72
N PRO A 126 27.18 5.29 11.61
CA PRO A 126 28.57 4.85 11.59
C PRO A 126 29.44 5.88 12.29
N SER A 127 30.39 5.44 13.13
CA SER A 127 31.24 6.33 13.94
C SER A 127 31.91 7.43 13.11
N GLN A 128 32.26 7.11 11.87
CA GLN A 128 32.87 8.00 10.87
C GLN A 128 32.03 9.24 10.51
N LEU A 129 30.72 9.23 10.77
CA LEU A 129 29.81 10.34 10.48
C LEU A 129 29.45 11.16 11.73
N ARG A 130 29.97 10.80 12.91
CA ARG A 130 29.65 11.48 14.18
C ARG A 130 30.48 12.74 14.44
N GLU A 131 31.57 12.96 13.69
CA GLU A 131 32.55 14.02 13.99
C GLU A 131 32.46 15.27 13.09
N LYS A 132 31.37 15.47 12.34
CA LYS A 132 31.14 16.73 11.59
C LYS A 132 29.97 17.53 12.16
N LYS A 133 30.08 17.92 13.43
CA LYS A 133 29.20 18.92 14.04
C LYS A 133 30.02 19.99 14.74
#